data_AF-A0A5N5RD02-F1
#
_entry.id   AF-A0A5N5RD02-F1
#
_cell.length_a   1.000
_cell.length_b   1.000
_cell.length_c   1.000
_cell.angle_alpha   90.00
_cell.angle_beta   90.00
_cell.angle_gamma   90.00
#
_symmetry.space_group_name_H-M   'P 1'
#
loop_
_entity.id
_entity.type
_entity.pdbx_description
1 polymer ?
#
loop_
_entity_poly.entity_id
_entity_poly.type
_entity_poly.pdbx_seq_one_letter_code
_entity_poly.pdbx_strand_id
1 'polypeptide(L)'
;MHGPHATASRTRPGQATRALQSVARLPVANKTGELAVVQNDVAIVYDARPYAVSVMVNGVDESAASNIATLSARVYQTFEK
;
A
#
# COMPACT_ATOMS: atom_id res chain seq x y z
N MET A 1 33.87 -27.85 -18.99
CA MET A 1 33.76 -26.38 -18.99
C MET A 1 32.28 -26.04 -18.98
N HIS A 2 31.75 -25.56 -17.84
CA HIS A 2 30.36 -25.11 -17.71
C HIS A 2 30.37 -23.59 -17.53
N GLY A 3 29.81 -22.88 -18.51
CA GLY A 3 29.61 -21.43 -18.44
C GLY A 3 28.44 -21.06 -17.53
N PRO A 4 28.41 -19.84 -16.96
CA PRO A 4 27.37 -19.44 -16.01
C PRO A 4 26.02 -19.21 -16.70
N HIS A 5 24.98 -19.84 -16.14
CA HIS A 5 23.59 -19.70 -16.55
C HIS A 5 23.03 -18.37 -16.00
N ALA A 6 22.90 -17.36 -16.86
CA ALA A 6 22.24 -16.11 -16.50
C ALA A 6 20.72 -16.35 -16.37
N THR A 7 20.17 -16.14 -15.18
CA THR A 7 18.71 -16.18 -14.95
C THR A 7 18.14 -14.79 -15.21
N ALA A 8 17.46 -14.63 -16.34
CA ALA A 8 16.77 -13.40 -16.70
C ALA A 8 15.47 -13.26 -15.88
N SER A 9 15.37 -12.22 -15.05
CA SER A 9 14.15 -11.85 -14.34
C SER A 9 13.13 -11.29 -15.34
N ARG A 10 12.14 -12.10 -15.74
CA ARG A 10 10.97 -11.62 -16.51
C ARG A 10 10.10 -10.74 -15.61
N THR A 11 10.21 -9.41 -15.77
CA THR A 11 9.21 -8.46 -15.28
C THR A 11 7.92 -8.65 -16.08
N ARG A 12 6.80 -8.98 -15.41
CA ARG A 12 5.48 -9.06 -16.06
C ARG A 12 4.96 -7.64 -16.34
N PRO A 13 4.56 -7.31 -17.57
CA PRO A 13 3.88 -6.05 -17.84
C PRO A 13 2.45 -6.13 -17.32
N GLY A 14 2.07 -5.22 -16.41
CA GLY A 14 0.69 -5.11 -15.93
C GLY A 14 0.49 -4.64 -14.49
N GLN A 15 1.55 -4.54 -13.68
CA GLN A 15 1.41 -4.05 -12.29
C GLN A 15 1.93 -2.62 -12.18
N ALA A 16 1.12 -1.66 -12.63
CA ALA A 16 1.26 -0.30 -12.17
C ALA A 16 0.80 -0.23 -10.70
N THR A 17 1.63 -0.74 -9.79
CA THR A 17 1.58 -0.33 -8.39
C THR A 17 2.02 1.13 -8.39
N ARG A 18 1.06 2.06 -8.52
CA ARG A 18 1.32 3.42 -8.04
C ARG A 18 1.46 3.29 -6.53
N ALA A 19 2.68 3.07 -6.07
CA ALA A 19 3.03 3.29 -4.69
C ALA A 19 2.57 4.72 -4.37
N LEU A 20 1.73 4.87 -3.35
CA LEU A 20 1.60 6.16 -2.69
C LEU A 20 3.01 6.54 -2.28
N GLN A 21 3.66 7.44 -3.03
CA GLN A 21 4.99 7.92 -2.70
C GLN A 21 4.92 8.41 -1.27
N SER A 22 5.73 7.76 -0.44
CA SER A 22 5.55 7.76 1.00
C SER A 22 5.80 9.17 1.54
N VAL A 23 4.72 9.85 1.91
CA VAL A 23 4.79 11.03 2.77
C VAL A 23 5.21 10.64 4.19
N ALA A 24 5.29 9.33 4.49
CA ALA A 24 5.93 8.74 5.66
C ALA A 24 7.33 8.23 5.28
N ARG A 25 8.35 8.42 6.13
CA ARG A 25 9.68 7.82 5.89
C ARG A 25 9.70 6.30 6.14
N LEU A 26 8.56 5.74 6.52
CA LEU A 26 8.39 4.33 6.82
C LEU A 26 8.12 3.52 5.55
N PRO A 27 8.79 2.36 5.35
CA PRO A 27 8.41 1.41 4.32
C PRO A 27 7.00 0.87 4.61
N VAL A 28 6.10 1.04 3.65
CA VAL A 28 4.72 0.56 3.74
C VAL A 28 4.40 -0.25 2.50
N ALA A 29 3.82 -1.44 2.70
CA ALA A 29 3.17 -2.20 1.64
C ALA A 29 1.67 -2.07 1.83
N ASN A 30 0.97 -1.44 0.89
CA ASN A 30 -0.47 -1.26 0.97
C ASN A 30 -1.20 -1.69 -0.31
N LYS A 31 -2.50 -1.95 -0.15
CA LYS A 31 -3.42 -2.24 -1.23
C LYS A 31 -4.75 -1.55 -0.97
N THR A 32 -5.18 -0.75 -1.93
CA THR A 32 -6.52 -0.19 -1.98
C THR A 32 -7.47 -1.11 -2.77
N GLY A 33 -8.74 -1.03 -2.44
CA GLY A 33 -9.83 -1.73 -3.10
C GLY A 33 -11.07 -0.83 -3.14
N GLU A 34 -11.64 -0.75 -4.34
CA GLU A 34 -12.75 0.16 -4.65
C GLU A 34 -13.89 -0.66 -5.26
N LEU A 35 -15.09 -0.52 -4.69
CA LEU A 35 -16.35 -1.06 -5.17
C LEU A 35 -17.42 0.05 -5.04
N ALA A 36 -18.55 -0.09 -5.75
CA ALA A 36 -19.54 0.98 -5.95
C ALA A 36 -19.83 1.88 -4.73
N VAL A 37 -20.01 1.31 -3.54
CA VAL A 37 -20.27 2.06 -2.30
C VAL A 37 -19.30 1.67 -1.18
N VAL A 38 -18.18 1.01 -1.51
CA VAL A 38 -17.24 0.44 -0.56
C VAL A 38 -15.83 0.85 -0.94
N GLN A 39 -15.10 1.36 0.05
CA GLN A 39 -13.70 1.74 -0.12
C GLN A 39 -12.88 1.13 1.01
N ASN A 40 -11.70 0.60 0.68
CA ASN A 40 -10.76 0.11 1.66
C ASN A 40 -9.30 0.43 1.33
N ASP A 41 -8.49 0.44 2.39
CA ASP A 41 -7.03 0.47 2.33
C ASP A 41 -6.49 -0.45 3.43
N VAL A 42 -5.69 -1.44 3.01
CA VAL A 42 -5.06 -2.40 3.90
C VAL A 42 -3.56 -2.27 3.73
N ALA A 43 -2.84 -2.17 4.84
CA ALA A 43 -1.40 -2.03 4.79
C ALA A 43 -0.67 -2.77 5.90
N ILE A 44 0.59 -3.10 5.60
CA ILE A 44 1.61 -3.49 6.55
C ILE A 44 2.62 -2.35 6.63
N VAL A 45 2.86 -1.85 7.84
CA VAL A 45 3.87 -0.83 8.12
C VAL A 45 5.08 -1.52 8.73
N TYR A 46 6.23 -1.37 8.06
CA TYR A 46 7.49 -1.95 8.50
C TYR A 46 8.27 -0.91 9.33
N ASP A 47 8.06 -0.95 10.64
CA ASP A 47 8.80 -0.14 11.63
C ASP A 47 9.52 -1.06 12.62
N ALA A 48 10.28 -0.49 13.58
CA ALA A 48 10.89 -1.22 14.70
C ALA A 48 9.87 -2.07 15.48
N ARG A 49 8.58 -1.68 15.44
CA ARG A 49 7.45 -2.50 15.86
C ARG A 49 6.46 -2.59 14.70
N PRO A 50 6.52 -3.63 13.85
CA PRO A 50 5.67 -3.73 12.68
C PRO A 50 4.21 -3.91 13.08
N TYR A 51 3.30 -3.34 12.30
CA TYR A 51 1.86 -3.46 12.51
C TYR A 51 1.10 -3.46 11.19
N ALA A 52 -0.15 -3.91 11.25
CA ALA A 52 -1.09 -3.87 10.13
C ALA A 52 -2.18 -2.83 10.40
N VAL A 53 -2.61 -2.14 9.35
CA VAL A 53 -3.82 -1.31 9.35
C VAL A 53 -4.83 -1.86 8.35
N SER A 54 -6.10 -1.79 8.69
CA SER A 54 -7.20 -2.04 7.76
C SER A 54 -8.26 -0.97 7.99
N VAL A 55 -8.51 -0.16 6.96
CA VAL A 55 -9.56 0.84 6.94
C VAL A 55 -10.59 0.38 5.92
N MET A 56 -11.85 0.29 6.33
CA MET A 56 -12.97 -0.10 5.47
C MET A 56 -14.17 0.77 5.77
N VAL A 57 -14.77 1.33 4.72
CA VAL A 57 -15.95 2.19 4.84
C VAL A 57 -16.97 1.80 3.78
N ASN A 58 -18.24 1.74 4.19
CA ASN A 58 -19.38 1.42 3.35
C ASN A 58 -20.31 2.64 3.22
N GLY A 59 -21.14 2.65 2.18
CA GLY A 59 -22.13 3.70 1.95
C GLY A 59 -21.50 5.04 1.57
N VAL A 60 -20.34 5.00 0.90
CA VAL A 60 -19.57 6.17 0.53
C VAL A 60 -19.59 6.45 -0.96
N ASP A 61 -19.34 7.71 -1.32
CA ASP A 61 -19.09 8.12 -2.70
C ASP A 61 -17.60 8.03 -3.07
N GLU A 62 -17.28 8.40 -4.30
CA GLU A 62 -15.94 8.33 -4.90
C GLU A 62 -14.89 9.18 -4.15
N SER A 63 -15.30 10.22 -3.41
CA SER A 63 -14.40 11.08 -2.64
C SER A 63 -13.77 10.34 -1.44
N ALA A 64 -14.39 9.24 -0.99
CA ALA A 64 -13.91 8.48 0.15
C ALA A 64 -12.55 7.80 -0.08
N ALA A 65 -12.16 7.51 -1.33
CA ALA A 65 -10.83 6.98 -1.62
C ALA A 65 -9.72 7.92 -1.14
N SER A 66 -9.86 9.23 -1.37
CA SER A 66 -8.89 10.24 -0.92
C SER A 66 -8.90 10.42 0.60
N ASN A 67 -10.09 10.40 1.22
CA ASN A 67 -10.24 10.52 2.67
C ASN A 67 -9.60 9.33 3.41
N ILE A 68 -9.80 8.10 2.91
CA ILE A 68 -9.22 6.88 3.49
C ILE A 68 -7.71 6.88 3.33
N ALA A 69 -7.17 7.22 2.15
CA ALA A 69 -5.73 7.34 1.96
C ALA A 69 -5.09 8.35 2.93
N THR A 70 -5.79 9.48 3.17
CA THR A 70 -5.34 10.50 4.14
C THR A 70 -5.36 9.98 5.58
N LEU A 71 -6.42 9.27 5.96
CA LEU A 71 -6.55 8.66 7.28
C LEU A 71 -5.44 7.63 7.53
N SER A 72 -5.25 6.70 6.59
CA SER A 72 -4.20 5.68 6.65
C SER A 72 -2.81 6.31 6.81
N ALA A 73 -2.49 7.33 6.01
CA ALA A 73 -1.21 8.04 6.12
C ALA A 73 -0.97 8.66 7.51
N ARG A 74 -2.01 9.22 8.14
CA ARG A 74 -1.92 9.75 9.51
C ARG A 74 -1.69 8.65 10.55
N VAL A 75 -2.32 7.49 10.38
CA VAL A 75 -2.08 6.34 11.26
C VAL A 75 -0.62 5.89 11.14
N TYR A 76 -0.08 5.83 9.92
CA TYR A 76 1.32 5.45 9.69
C TYR A 76 2.29 6.35 10.47
N GLN A 77 2.07 7.67 10.39
CA GLN A 77 2.91 8.67 11.05
C GLN A 77 2.74 8.70 12.58
N THR A 78 1.58 8.31 13.11
CA THR A 78 1.33 8.33 14.57
C THR A 78 2.29 7.45 15.36
N PHE A 79 2.79 6.39 14.73
CA PHE A 79 3.73 5.45 15.35
C PHE A 79 5.18 5.65 14.93
N GLU A 80 5.47 6.60 14.04
CA GLU A 80 6.83 7.03 13.69
C GLU A 80 7.45 7.73 14.93
N LYS A 81 8.50 7.15 15.51
CA LYS A 81 9.22 7.70 16.67
C LYS A 81 10.66 8.03 16.32
#